data_AF-A0AA51MKB0-F1
#
_entry.id   AF-A0AA51MKB0-F1
#
_cell.length_a   1.000
_cell.length_b   1.000
_cell.length_c   1.000
_cell.angle_alpha   90.00
_cell.angle_beta   90.00
_cell.angle_gamma   90.00
#
_symmetry.space_group_name_H-M   'P 1'
#
loop_
_entity.id
_entity.type
_entity.pdbx_description
1 polymer ?
#
loop_
_entity_poly.entity_id
_entity_poly.type
_entity_poly.pdbx_seq_one_letter_code
_entity_poly.pdbx_strand_id
1 'polypeptide(L)'
;MNFIEQKVKHLEMIQDVVKRMASNSFQLKTWTIGIISAVFALMDKSQVFYLMPILIVPVFLFWGLDAYFLRLERLYRQLYEDVRQRQEGVDNIDFSLDYRSYEMQEKTWFQVVKSRTLLVFYGMLSLVIICLIVAKIFPV
;
A
#
# COMPACT_ATOMS: atom_id res chain seq x y z
N MET A 1 10.40 -16.68 30.06
CA MET A 1 10.11 -16.95 28.64
C MET A 1 11.37 -17.57 28.06
N ASN A 2 11.31 -18.81 27.57
CA ASN A 2 12.48 -19.45 26.94
C ASN A 2 12.75 -18.82 25.56
N PHE A 3 13.89 -19.14 24.92
CA PHE A 3 14.26 -18.54 23.64
C PHE A 3 13.18 -18.74 22.56
N ILE A 4 12.62 -19.95 22.48
CA ILE A 4 11.60 -20.30 21.49
C ILE A 4 10.34 -19.44 21.68
N GLU A 5 9.87 -19.31 22.92
CA GLU A 5 8.73 -18.47 23.25
C GLU A 5 8.99 -16.99 22.92
N GLN A 6 10.18 -16.47 23.24
CA GLN A 6 10.55 -15.09 22.90
C GLN A 6 10.56 -14.87 21.39
N LYS A 7 11.16 -15.81 20.64
CA LYS A 7 11.22 -15.76 19.18
C LYS A 7 9.84 -15.79 18.55
N VAL A 8 8.97 -16.71 18.98
CA VAL A 8 7.57 -16.78 18.51
C VAL A 8 6.88 -15.45 18.79
N LYS A 9 7.05 -14.88 19.99
CA LYS A 9 6.42 -13.62 20.35
C LYS A 9 6.93 -12.44 19.51
N HIS A 10 8.22 -12.42 19.20
CA HIS A 10 8.80 -11.38 18.33
C HIS A 10 8.27 -11.48 16.90
N LEU A 11 8.19 -12.69 16.35
CA LEU A 11 7.59 -12.94 15.04
C LEU A 11 6.11 -12.53 14.99
N GLU A 12 5.33 -12.77 16.05
CA GLU A 12 3.95 -12.30 16.15
C GLU A 12 3.85 -10.77 16.08
N MET A 13 4.70 -10.05 16.81
CA MET A 13 4.70 -8.58 16.79
C MET A 13 5.03 -8.03 15.40
N ILE A 14 6.04 -8.60 14.73
CA ILE A 14 6.40 -8.22 13.36
C ILE A 14 5.24 -8.52 12.40
N GLN A 15 4.63 -9.71 12.51
CA GLN A 15 3.49 -10.09 11.69
C GLN A 15 2.29 -9.15 11.89
N ASP A 16 2.05 -8.65 13.10
CA ASP A 16 1.00 -7.67 13.36
C ASP A 16 1.29 -6.32 12.71
N VAL A 17 2.57 -5.91 12.63
CA VAL A 17 2.95 -4.73 11.84
C VAL A 17 2.67 -4.96 10.34
N VAL A 18 3.07 -6.12 9.80
CA VAL A 18 2.82 -6.50 8.39
C VAL A 18 1.32 -6.47 8.08
N LYS A 19 0.47 -7.05 8.96
CA LYS A 19 -0.99 -7.01 8.82
C LYS A 19 -1.52 -5.57 8.79
N ARG A 20 -1.01 -4.67 9.65
CA ARG A 20 -1.40 -3.26 9.64
C ARG A 20 -1.01 -2.56 8.33
N MET A 21 0.18 -2.83 7.78
CA MET A 21 0.60 -2.27 6.50
C MET A 21 -0.29 -2.74 5.35
N ALA A 22 -0.59 -4.05 5.30
CA ALA A 22 -1.50 -4.63 4.31
C ALA A 22 -2.93 -4.06 4.43
N SER A 23 -3.43 -3.90 5.67
CA SER A 23 -4.73 -3.27 5.93
C SER A 23 -4.77 -1.82 5.47
N ASN A 24 -3.74 -1.02 5.77
CA ASN A 24 -3.66 0.38 5.32
C ASN A 24 -3.62 0.48 3.79
N SER A 25 -2.83 -0.37 3.12
CA SER A 25 -2.80 -0.48 1.66
C SER A 25 -4.19 -0.78 1.08
N PHE A 26 -4.90 -1.77 1.64
CA PHE A 26 -6.25 -2.12 1.21
C PHE A 26 -7.28 -1.00 1.46
N GLN A 27 -7.20 -0.32 2.61
CA GLN A 27 -8.06 0.81 2.93
C GLN A 27 -7.87 1.96 1.95
N LEU A 28 -6.63 2.30 1.58
CA LEU A 28 -6.36 3.33 0.57
C LEU A 28 -7.04 3.02 -0.76
N LYS A 29 -6.95 1.77 -1.25
CA LYS A 29 -7.63 1.33 -2.47
C LYS A 29 -9.15 1.51 -2.37
N THR A 30 -9.72 1.13 -1.24
CA THR A 30 -11.16 1.25 -0.96
C THR A 30 -11.61 2.71 -0.93
N TRP A 31 -10.88 3.58 -0.22
CA TRP A 31 -11.16 5.01 -0.18
C TRP A 31 -10.99 5.68 -1.54
N THR A 32 -10.02 5.25 -2.35
CA THR A 32 -9.85 5.73 -3.73
C THR A 32 -11.11 5.47 -4.54
N ILE A 33 -11.60 4.22 -4.53
CA ILE A 33 -12.82 3.82 -5.26
C ILE A 33 -14.04 4.57 -4.73
N GLY A 34 -14.18 4.70 -3.41
CA GLY A 34 -15.28 5.40 -2.77
C GLY A 34 -15.37 6.88 -3.16
N ILE A 35 -14.26 7.61 -3.10
CA ILE A 35 -14.20 9.03 -3.48
C ILE A 35 -14.53 9.20 -4.97
N ILE A 36 -13.94 8.37 -5.85
CA ILE A 36 -14.22 8.43 -7.29
C ILE A 36 -15.70 8.18 -7.56
N SER A 37 -16.27 7.15 -6.93
CA SER A 37 -17.68 6.79 -7.12
C SER A 37 -18.62 7.91 -6.66
N ALA A 38 -18.34 8.52 -5.50
CA ALA A 38 -19.13 9.63 -4.97
C ALA A 38 -19.05 10.87 -5.88
N VAL A 39 -17.84 11.27 -6.29
CA VAL A 39 -17.65 12.43 -7.17
C VAL A 39 -18.30 12.18 -8.54
N PHE A 40 -18.17 10.98 -9.10
CA PHE A 40 -18.79 10.64 -10.37
C PHE A 40 -20.32 10.64 -10.31
N ALA A 41 -20.90 10.14 -9.22
CA ALA A 41 -22.35 10.13 -9.02
C ALA A 41 -22.95 11.55 -8.98
N LEU A 42 -22.19 12.53 -8.48
CA LEU A 42 -22.59 13.94 -8.40
C LEU A 42 -22.20 14.76 -9.63
N MET A 43 -21.45 14.18 -10.57
CA MET A 43 -20.87 14.92 -11.69
C MET A 43 -21.84 15.04 -12.87
N ASP A 44 -22.14 16.28 -13.25
CA ASP A 44 -22.86 16.63 -14.48
C ASP A 44 -21.93 17.08 -15.60
N LYS A 45 -22.46 17.10 -16.84
CA LYS A 45 -21.69 17.44 -18.06
C LYS A 45 -21.00 18.80 -17.99
N SER A 46 -21.65 19.80 -17.40
CA SER A 46 -21.10 21.15 -17.24
C SER A 46 -19.97 21.23 -16.20
N GLN A 47 -19.88 20.24 -15.30
CA GLN A 47 -18.94 20.23 -14.19
C GLN A 47 -17.69 19.38 -14.45
N VAL A 48 -17.67 18.59 -15.54
CA VAL A 48 -16.58 17.65 -15.87
C VAL A 48 -15.21 18.34 -15.79
N PHE A 49 -15.05 19.52 -16.40
CA PHE A 49 -13.77 20.24 -16.39
C PHE A 49 -13.34 20.70 -15.00
N TYR A 50 -14.27 21.10 -14.14
CA TYR A 50 -13.98 21.63 -12.80
C TYR A 50 -13.76 20.52 -11.77
N LEU A 51 -14.45 19.38 -11.90
CA LEU A 51 -14.35 18.25 -10.97
C LEU A 51 -13.28 17.23 -11.37
N MET A 52 -12.75 17.31 -12.60
CA MET A 52 -11.69 16.40 -13.07
C MET A 52 -10.46 16.33 -12.15
N PRO A 53 -9.89 17.47 -11.69
CA PRO A 53 -8.75 17.46 -10.78
C PRO A 53 -9.05 16.75 -9.46
N ILE A 54 -10.30 16.86 -8.98
CA ILE A 54 -10.76 16.23 -7.73
C ILE A 54 -10.80 14.70 -7.86
N LEU A 55 -10.98 14.17 -9.07
CA LEU A 55 -10.86 12.73 -9.34
C LEU A 55 -9.41 12.27 -9.44
N ILE A 56 -8.57 13.05 -10.13
CA ILE A 56 -7.20 12.66 -10.46
C ILE A 56 -6.26 12.76 -9.25
N VAL A 57 -6.34 13.86 -8.49
CA VAL A 57 -5.39 14.15 -7.42
C VAL A 57 -5.39 13.04 -6.34
N PRO A 58 -6.54 12.60 -5.81
CA PRO A 58 -6.58 11.51 -4.83
C PRO A 58 -6.03 10.19 -5.37
N VAL A 59 -6.20 9.90 -6.66
CA VAL A 59 -5.66 8.67 -7.29
C VAL A 59 -4.14 8.65 -7.18
N PHE A 60 -3.46 9.72 -7.58
CA PHE A 60 -2.00 9.79 -7.51
C PHE A 60 -1.48 9.84 -6.06
N LEU A 61 -2.16 10.58 -5.18
CA LEU A 61 -1.79 10.65 -3.76
C LEU A 61 -1.91 9.27 -3.09
N PHE A 62 -3.04 8.59 -3.27
CA PHE A 62 -3.26 7.27 -2.70
C PHE A 62 -2.37 6.21 -3.34
N TRP A 63 -2.06 6.30 -4.62
CA TRP A 63 -1.08 5.42 -5.25
C TRP A 63 0.32 5.57 -4.62
N GLY A 64 0.77 6.80 -4.40
CA GLY A 64 2.04 7.06 -3.72
C GLY A 64 2.08 6.52 -2.29
N LEU A 65 1.00 6.73 -1.52
CA LEU A 65 0.88 6.20 -0.16
C LEU A 65 0.78 4.67 -0.13
N ASP A 66 0.08 4.07 -1.07
CA ASP A 66 -0.04 2.62 -1.19
C ASP A 66 1.33 1.98 -1.49
N ALA A 67 2.13 2.62 -2.35
CA ALA A 67 3.52 2.22 -2.57
C ALA A 67 4.40 2.35 -1.32
N TYR A 68 4.16 3.36 -0.49
CA TYR A 68 4.85 3.51 0.79
C TYR A 68 4.52 2.36 1.75
N PHE A 69 3.24 2.03 1.94
CA PHE A 69 2.84 0.91 2.80
C PHE A 69 3.33 -0.43 2.27
N LEU A 70 3.28 -0.65 0.95
CA LEU A 70 3.83 -1.86 0.33
C LEU A 70 5.34 -1.99 0.53
N ARG A 71 6.09 -0.87 0.48
CA ARG A 71 7.53 -0.88 0.76
C ARG A 71 7.79 -1.24 2.23
N LEU A 72 7.09 -0.61 3.17
CA LEU A 72 7.21 -0.93 4.59
C LEU A 72 6.88 -2.40 4.86
N GLU A 73 5.81 -2.92 4.27
CA GLU A 73 5.43 -4.33 4.40
C GLU A 73 6.57 -5.27 4.00
N ARG A 74 7.26 -4.98 2.89
CA ARG A 74 8.41 -5.79 2.44
C ARG A 74 9.61 -5.71 3.39
N LEU A 75 9.90 -4.52 3.93
CA LEU A 75 10.95 -4.31 4.92
C LEU A 75 10.67 -5.10 6.21
N TYR A 76 9.43 -5.08 6.69
CA TYR A 76 9.04 -5.89 7.85
C TYR A 76 9.04 -7.40 7.56
N ARG A 77 8.75 -7.82 6.31
CA ARG A 77 8.91 -9.23 5.91
C ARG A 77 10.38 -9.66 5.89
N GLN A 78 11.31 -8.77 5.56
CA GLN A 78 12.76 -9.04 5.66
C GLN A 78 13.20 -9.15 7.12
N LEU A 79 12.77 -8.23 7.99
CA LEU A 79 12.99 -8.34 9.44
C LEU A 79 12.40 -9.65 10.01
N TYR A 80 11.20 -10.04 9.55
CA TYR A 80 10.58 -11.31 9.95
C TYR A 80 11.46 -12.50 9.59
N GLU A 81 11.98 -12.54 8.35
CA GLU A 81 12.82 -13.64 7.89
C GLU A 81 14.16 -13.70 8.65
N ASP A 82 14.76 -12.56 8.98
CA ASP A 82 15.96 -12.48 9.81
C ASP A 82 15.72 -13.05 11.22
N VAL A 83 14.67 -12.58 11.91
CA VAL A 83 14.31 -13.09 13.25
C VAL A 83 13.96 -14.58 13.21
N ARG A 84 13.31 -15.05 12.14
CA ARG A 84 12.99 -16.47 11.94
C ARG A 84 14.25 -17.34 11.87
N GLN A 85 15.36 -16.82 11.36
CA GLN A 85 16.60 -17.59 11.21
C GLN A 85 17.47 -17.61 12.47
N ARG A 86 17.21 -16.75 13.47
CA ARG A 86 17.95 -16.71 14.75
C ARG A 86 17.93 -18.05 15.49
N GLN A 87 19.06 -18.44 16.07
CA GLN A 87 19.29 -19.73 16.72
C GLN A 87 19.52 -19.60 18.22
N GLU A 88 18.95 -20.54 18.98
CA GLU A 88 19.13 -20.60 20.43
C GLU A 88 20.60 -20.85 20.79
N GLY A 89 21.13 -20.09 21.76
CA GLY A 89 22.52 -20.19 22.19
C GLY A 89 23.53 -19.44 21.32
N VAL A 90 23.12 -18.92 20.16
CA VAL A 90 23.94 -18.04 19.29
C VAL A 90 23.41 -16.62 19.33
N ASP A 91 22.10 -16.48 19.15
CA ASP A 91 21.42 -15.19 19.03
C ASP A 91 20.62 -14.84 20.30
N ASN A 92 20.31 -13.56 20.45
CA ASN A 92 19.37 -13.06 21.44
C ASN A 92 18.12 -12.47 20.76
N ILE A 93 16.96 -12.60 21.41
CA ILE A 93 15.71 -11.98 20.98
C ILE A 93 15.57 -10.65 21.72
N ASP A 94 15.81 -9.56 20.99
CA ASP A 94 15.79 -8.19 21.50
C ASP A 94 14.44 -7.49 21.33
N PHE A 95 13.47 -8.14 20.68
CA PHE A 95 12.13 -7.62 20.42
C PHE A 95 12.11 -6.30 19.61
N SER A 96 13.21 -5.95 18.96
CA SER A 96 13.32 -4.74 18.16
C SER A 96 12.42 -4.81 16.91
N LEU A 97 11.68 -3.74 16.65
CA LEU A 97 10.89 -3.58 15.43
C LEU A 97 11.57 -2.63 14.43
N ASP A 98 12.88 -2.41 14.59
CA ASP A 98 13.64 -1.56 13.68
C ASP A 98 13.93 -2.29 12.36
N TYR A 99 13.31 -1.80 11.28
CA TYR A 99 13.48 -2.33 9.93
C TYR A 99 14.58 -1.61 9.14
N ARG A 100 15.22 -0.57 9.71
CA ARG A 100 16.14 0.32 8.96
C ARG A 100 17.34 -0.42 8.37
N SER A 101 17.82 -1.47 9.05
CA SER A 101 18.92 -2.31 8.57
C SER A 101 18.64 -2.98 7.22
N TYR A 102 17.38 -3.09 6.81
CA TYR A 102 16.97 -3.72 5.56
C TYR A 102 16.63 -2.71 4.44
N GLU A 103 16.65 -1.39 4.72
CA GLU A 103 16.25 -0.36 3.74
C GLU A 103 17.10 -0.36 2.47
N MET A 104 18.39 -0.67 2.59
CA MET A 104 19.34 -0.69 1.47
C MET A 104 19.16 -1.93 0.57
N GLN A 105 18.55 -2.99 1.09
CA GLN A 105 18.33 -4.24 0.36
C GLN A 105 17.00 -4.22 -0.40
N GLU A 106 16.02 -3.44 0.06
CA GLU A 106 14.71 -3.32 -0.56
C GLU A 106 14.68 -2.24 -1.66
N LYS A 107 13.71 -2.37 -2.56
CA LYS A 107 13.47 -1.40 -3.62
C LYS A 107 13.15 -0.01 -3.07
N THR A 108 13.59 1.02 -3.81
CA THR A 108 13.24 2.40 -3.49
C THR A 108 11.74 2.64 -3.68
N TRP A 109 11.19 3.65 -2.99
CA TRP A 109 9.78 3.99 -3.10
C TRP A 109 9.31 4.17 -4.56
N PHE A 110 10.10 4.88 -5.39
CA PHE A 110 9.80 5.07 -6.82
C PHE A 110 9.71 3.76 -7.62
N GLN A 111 10.55 2.78 -7.29
CA GLN A 111 10.47 1.45 -7.91
C GLN A 111 9.24 0.67 -7.45
N VAL A 112 8.81 0.85 -6.20
CA VAL A 112 7.60 0.23 -5.65
C VAL A 112 6.33 0.85 -6.23
N VAL A 113 6.29 2.16 -6.48
CA VAL A 113 5.20 2.83 -7.20
C VAL A 113 4.96 2.16 -8.55
N LYS A 114 6.05 1.79 -9.25
CA LYS A 114 6.03 1.07 -10.55
C LYS A 114 5.89 -0.45 -10.41
N SER A 115 5.53 -0.97 -9.24
CA SER A 115 5.33 -2.41 -9.08
C SER A 115 4.10 -2.89 -9.85
N ARG A 116 4.15 -4.13 -10.35
CA ARG A 116 3.09 -4.71 -11.18
C ARG A 116 1.72 -4.67 -10.50
N THR A 117 1.66 -4.93 -9.19
CA THR A 117 0.41 -4.94 -8.43
C THR A 117 -0.25 -3.56 -8.37
N LEU A 118 0.54 -2.52 -8.14
CA LEU A 118 0.03 -1.15 -8.08
C LEU A 118 -0.29 -0.60 -9.46
N LEU A 119 0.56 -0.86 -10.46
CA LEU A 119 0.31 -0.46 -11.85
C LEU A 119 -0.98 -1.08 -12.40
N VAL A 120 -1.24 -2.36 -12.12
CA VAL A 120 -2.48 -3.01 -12.57
C VAL A 120 -3.69 -2.37 -11.90
N PHE A 121 -3.68 -2.18 -10.59
CA PHE A 121 -4.81 -1.60 -9.86
C PHE A 121 -5.09 -0.15 -10.27
N TYR A 122 -4.09 0.73 -10.14
CA TYR A 122 -4.27 2.16 -10.43
C TYR A 122 -4.37 2.43 -11.94
N GLY A 123 -3.74 1.61 -12.78
CA GLY A 123 -3.90 1.68 -14.24
C GLY A 123 -5.31 1.30 -14.68
N MET A 124 -5.86 0.19 -14.17
CA MET A 124 -7.25 -0.20 -14.43
C MET A 124 -8.23 0.86 -13.90
N LEU A 125 -8.00 1.37 -12.70
CA LEU A 125 -8.84 2.43 -12.13
C LEU A 125 -8.82 3.70 -12.98
N SER A 126 -7.63 4.12 -13.44
CA SER A 126 -7.48 5.27 -14.33
C SER A 126 -8.21 5.06 -15.66
N LEU A 127 -8.13 3.87 -16.24
CA LEU A 127 -8.85 3.53 -17.46
C LEU A 127 -10.37 3.62 -17.26
N VAL A 128 -10.89 3.11 -16.14
CA VAL A 128 -12.31 3.24 -15.81
C VAL A 128 -12.72 4.71 -15.68
N ILE A 129 -11.94 5.55 -14.99
CA ILE A 129 -12.21 7.00 -14.88
C ILE A 129 -12.27 7.65 -16.26
N ILE A 130 -11.32 7.33 -17.16
CA ILE A 130 -11.30 7.87 -18.52
C ILE A 130 -12.55 7.47 -19.29
N CYS A 131 -12.93 6.18 -19.26
CA CYS A 131 -14.15 5.69 -19.91
C CYS A 131 -15.41 6.42 -19.39
N LEU A 132 -15.51 6.60 -18.08
CA LEU A 132 -16.63 7.30 -17.44
C LEU A 132 -16.70 8.79 -17.84
N ILE A 133 -15.55 9.47 -17.92
CA ILE A 133 -15.49 10.87 -18.38
C ILE A 133 -15.91 10.98 -19.84
N VAL A 134 -15.40 10.10 -20.71
CA VAL A 134 -15.76 10.08 -22.15
C VAL A 134 -17.26 9.88 -22.32
N ALA A 135 -17.86 8.93 -21.60
CA ALA A 135 -19.30 8.67 -21.63
C ALA A 135 -20.14 9.89 -21.19
N LYS A 136 -19.66 10.70 -20.24
CA LYS A 136 -20.33 11.93 -19.80
C LYS A 136 -20.21 13.08 -20.80
N ILE A 137 -19.09 13.18 -21.53
CA ILE A 137 -18.87 14.26 -22.52
C ILE A 137 -19.67 14.00 -23.80
N PHE A 138 -19.73 12.74 -24.25
CA PHE A 138 -20.47 12.29 -25.44
C PHE A 138 -21.69 11.43 -25.04
N PRO A 139 -22.74 12.04 -24.45
CA PRO A 139 -23.98 11.31 -24.23
C PRO A 139 -24.56 10.93 -25.60
N VAL A 140 -24.76 9.63 -25.82
CA VAL A 140 -25.52 9.09 -26.96
C VAL A 140 -26.98 9.50 -26.83
#